data_AF-A0A3A5Q9U5-F1
#
_entry.id   AF-A0A3A5Q9U5-F1
#
_cell.length_a   1.000
_cell.length_b   1.000
_cell.length_c   1.000
_cell.angle_alpha   90.00
_cell.angle_beta   90.00
_cell.angle_gamma   90.00
#
_symmetry.space_group_name_H-M   'P 1'
#
loop_
_entity.id
_entity.type
_entity.pdbx_description
1 polymer ?
#
loop_
_entity_poly.entity_id
_entity_poly.type
_entity_poly.pdbx_seq_one_letter_code
_entity_poly.pdbx_strand_id
1 'polypeptide(L)'
;MRTILIILFSIIQIPCVLEGWLSYILNCLIKMLSRIIFLLAIVSFIWWPLDMFCGICWASCESIKLKLQGIDIDFSEALVLYVQHYPQL
;
A
#
# COMPACT_ATOMS: atom_id res chain seq x y z
N MET A 1 6.14 -25.71 -5.78
CA MET A 1 5.38 -24.62 -6.45
C MET A 1 4.91 -23.54 -5.49
N ARG A 2 4.27 -23.89 -4.36
CA ARG A 2 3.79 -22.91 -3.36
C ARG A 2 4.87 -21.90 -2.92
N THR A 3 6.07 -22.36 -2.59
CA THR A 3 7.20 -21.49 -2.19
C THR A 3 7.60 -20.49 -3.27
N ILE A 4 7.57 -20.89 -4.55
CA ILE A 4 7.93 -20.01 -5.67
C ILE A 4 6.88 -18.90 -5.83
N LEU A 5 5.59 -19.26 -5.73
CA LEU A 5 4.50 -18.28 -5.79
C LEU A 5 4.56 -17.30 -4.61
N ILE A 6 4.83 -17.79 -3.41
CA ILE A 6 5.03 -16.96 -2.21
C ILE A 6 6.16 -15.95 -2.44
N ILE A 7 7.31 -16.39 -2.97
CA ILE A 7 8.44 -15.50 -3.28
C ILE A 7 8.06 -14.46 -4.34
N LEU A 8 7.36 -14.88 -5.41
CA LEU A 8 6.92 -13.98 -6.48
C LEU A 8 6.00 -12.87 -5.93
N PHE A 9 5.01 -13.24 -5.12
CA PHE A 9 4.10 -12.28 -4.50
C PHE A 9 4.83 -11.32 -3.55
N SER A 10 5.78 -11.82 -2.75
CA SER A 10 6.63 -10.96 -1.91
C SER A 10 7.44 -9.94 -2.72
N ILE A 11 7.95 -10.33 -3.89
CA ILE A 11 8.67 -9.40 -4.78
C ILE A 11 7.75 -8.30 -5.30
N ILE A 12 6.50 -8.63 -5.65
CA ILE A 12 5.49 -7.68 -6.14
C ILE A 12 5.01 -6.74 -5.01
N GLN A 13 5.01 -7.22 -3.77
CA GLN A 13 4.62 -6.43 -2.60
C GLN A 13 5.61 -5.31 -2.26
N ILE A 14 6.92 -5.51 -2.50
CA ILE A 14 7.97 -4.51 -2.23
C ILE A 14 7.68 -3.14 -2.85
N PRO A 15 7.44 -3.01 -4.18
CA PRO A 15 7.14 -1.71 -4.78
C PRO A 15 5.85 -1.09 -4.24
N CYS A 16 4.85 -1.89 -3.85
CA CYS A 16 3.61 -1.38 -3.25
C CYS A 16 3.84 -0.77 -1.85
N VAL A 17 4.77 -1.35 -1.07
CA VAL A 17 5.16 -0.78 0.22
C VAL A 17 5.94 0.52 0.03
N LEU A 18 6.90 0.52 -0.89
CA LEU A 18 7.72 1.69 -1.23
C LEU A 18 6.88 2.86 -1.73
N GLU A 19 5.87 2.59 -2.56
CA GLU A 19 4.95 3.61 -3.06
C GLU A 19 4.18 4.27 -1.92
N GLY A 20 3.54 3.50 -1.02
CA GLY A 20 2.85 4.10 0.14
C GLY A 20 3.78 4.89 1.08
N TRP A 21 5.07 4.54 1.18
CA TRP A 21 6.05 5.36 1.92
C TRP A 21 6.35 6.68 1.22
N LEU A 22 6.47 6.66 -0.11
CA LEU A 22 6.61 7.88 -0.90
C LEU A 22 5.37 8.78 -0.72
N SER A 23 4.17 8.20 -0.75
CA SER A 23 2.91 8.89 -0.52
C SER A 23 2.86 9.55 0.86
N TYR A 24 3.26 8.82 1.91
CA TYR A 24 3.34 9.35 3.27
C TYR A 24 4.29 10.56 3.37
N ILE A 25 5.49 10.45 2.80
CA ILE A 25 6.49 11.54 2.79
C ILE A 25 5.96 12.74 2.03
N LEU A 26 5.37 12.51 0.85
CA LEU A 26 4.81 13.55 0.01
C LEU A 26 3.68 14.28 0.74
N ASN A 27 2.82 13.55 1.45
CA ASN A 27 1.73 14.13 2.23
C ASN A 27 2.26 14.95 3.43
N CYS A 28 3.33 14.49 4.09
CA CYS A 28 4.02 15.26 5.13
C CYS A 28 4.63 16.56 4.61
N LEU A 29 5.33 16.50 3.46
CA LEU A 29 5.92 17.68 2.81
C LEU A 29 4.82 18.68 2.41
N ILE A 30 3.74 18.18 1.82
CA ILE A 30 2.58 18.99 1.42
C ILE A 30 1.92 19.66 2.64
N LYS A 31 1.75 18.94 3.77
CA LYS A 31 1.26 19.52 5.03
C LYS A 31 2.17 20.63 5.54
N MET A 32 3.49 20.48 5.46
CA MET A 32 4.43 21.57 5.78
C MET A 32 4.28 22.78 4.85
N LEU A 33 3.99 22.53 3.57
CA LEU A 33 3.81 23.54 2.51
C LEU A 33 2.40 24.16 2.46
N SER A 34 1.60 24.07 3.54
CA SER A 34 0.16 24.40 3.67
C SER A 34 -0.35 25.76 3.13
N ARG A 35 0.51 26.61 2.57
CA ARG A 35 0.12 27.84 1.86
C ARG A 35 -0.32 27.63 0.41
N ILE A 36 -0.13 26.45 -0.18
CA ILE A 36 -0.42 26.20 -1.61
C ILE A 36 -1.54 25.17 -1.79
N ILE A 37 -2.78 25.61 -1.58
CA ILE A 37 -4.01 24.78 -1.64
C ILE A 37 -4.17 24.10 -3.02
N PHE A 38 -3.74 24.76 -4.10
CA PHE A 38 -3.93 24.25 -5.47
C PHE A 38 -3.00 23.09 -5.82
N LEU A 39 -1.77 23.09 -5.30
CA LEU A 39 -0.77 22.04 -5.58
C LEU A 39 -1.12 20.76 -4.81
N LEU A 40 -1.72 20.91 -3.63
CA LEU A 40 -2.23 19.83 -2.80
C LEU A 40 -3.32 19.01 -3.53
N ALA A 41 -4.27 19.69 -4.17
CA ALA A 41 -5.37 19.03 -4.88
C ALA A 41 -4.90 18.17 -6.07
N ILE A 42 -3.96 18.68 -6.89
CA ILE A 42 -3.47 17.97 -8.07
C ILE A 42 -2.64 16.75 -7.66
N VAL A 43 -1.74 16.92 -6.68
CA VAL A 43 -0.91 15.82 -6.20
C VAL A 43 -1.79 14.75 -5.56
N SER A 44 -2.73 15.12 -4.68
CA SER A 44 -3.65 14.16 -4.08
C SER A 44 -4.53 13.45 -5.12
N PHE A 45 -4.97 14.11 -6.19
CA PHE A 45 -5.83 13.48 -7.20
C PHE A 45 -5.13 12.38 -8.01
N ILE A 46 -3.83 12.52 -8.26
CA ILE A 46 -3.04 11.54 -9.01
C ILE A 46 -2.51 10.45 -8.07
N TRP A 47 -2.10 10.83 -6.86
CA TRP A 47 -1.45 9.93 -5.92
C TRP A 47 -2.43 9.04 -5.16
N TRP A 48 -3.65 9.51 -4.89
CA TRP A 48 -4.64 8.74 -4.15
C TRP A 48 -5.12 7.47 -4.87
N PRO A 49 -5.40 7.48 -6.18
CA PRO A 49 -5.70 6.24 -6.92
C PRO A 49 -4.52 5.27 -6.97
N LEU A 50 -3.29 5.79 -7.02
CA LEU A 50 -2.07 4.97 -7.04
C LEU A 50 -1.88 4.26 -5.68
N ASP A 51 -1.99 5.00 -4.58
CA ASP A 51 -2.00 4.46 -3.21
C ASP A 51 -3.06 3.37 -3.05
N MET A 52 -4.28 3.64 -3.52
CA MET A 52 -5.39 2.70 -3.41
C MET A 52 -5.13 1.42 -4.22
N PHE A 53 -4.53 1.56 -5.41
CA PHE A 53 -4.13 0.42 -6.23
C PHE A 53 -3.00 -0.38 -5.58
N CYS A 54 -2.00 0.28 -4.99
CA CYS A 54 -0.91 -0.35 -4.27
C CYS A 54 -1.40 -1.10 -3.03
N GLY A 55 -2.33 -0.52 -2.26
CA GLY A 55 -2.97 -1.19 -1.12
C GLY A 55 -3.77 -2.42 -1.53
N ILE A 56 -4.58 -2.31 -2.59
CA ILE A 56 -5.35 -3.46 -3.11
C ILE A 56 -4.43 -4.56 -3.64
N CYS A 57 -3.39 -4.18 -4.39
CA CYS A 57 -2.42 -5.12 -4.95
C CYS A 57 -1.68 -5.87 -3.82
N TRP A 58 -1.20 -5.14 -2.81
CA TRP A 58 -0.50 -5.72 -1.67
C TRP A 58 -1.41 -6.65 -0.85
N ALA A 59 -2.62 -6.20 -0.51
CA ALA A 59 -3.59 -6.97 0.27
C ALA A 59 -4.04 -8.24 -0.48
N SER A 60 -4.22 -8.16 -1.80
CA SER A 60 -4.54 -9.31 -2.64
C SER A 60 -3.40 -10.34 -2.65
N CYS A 61 -2.15 -9.87 -2.80
CA CYS A 61 -0.97 -10.72 -2.73
C CYS A 61 -0.85 -11.41 -1.35
N GLU A 62 -1.11 -10.68 -0.27
CA GLU A 62 -1.02 -11.22 1.10
C GLU A 62 -2.11 -12.26 1.36
N SER A 63 -3.34 -11.96 0.95
CA SER A 63 -4.47 -12.88 1.06
C SER A 63 -4.21 -14.20 0.32
N ILE A 64 -3.67 -14.13 -0.90
CA ILE A 64 -3.33 -15.32 -1.69
C ILE A 64 -2.17 -16.10 -1.03
N LYS A 65 -1.15 -15.40 -0.53
CA LYS A 65 0.00 -16.00 0.15
C LYS A 65 -0.42 -16.80 1.39
N LEU A 66 -1.29 -16.23 2.21
CA LEU A 66 -1.82 -16.88 3.41
C LEU A 66 -2.76 -18.04 3.07
N LYS A 67 -3.61 -17.90 2.05
CA LYS A 67 -4.41 -19.02 1.52
C LYS A 67 -3.54 -20.19 1.05
N LEU A 68 -2.40 -19.92 0.39
CA LEU A 68 -1.44 -20.96 0.01
C LEU A 68 -0.78 -21.66 1.21
N GLN A 69 -0.73 -20.99 2.36
CA GLN A 69 -0.25 -21.52 3.65
C GLN A 69 -1.36 -22.20 4.47
N GLY A 70 -2.61 -22.18 3.99
CA GLY A 70 -3.76 -22.77 4.69
C GLY A 70 -4.39 -21.88 5.75
N ILE A 71 -4.05 -20.59 5.78
CA ILE A 71 -4.65 -19.60 6.66
C ILE A 71 -5.63 -18.78 5.82
N ASP A 72 -6.90 -18.79 6.21
CA ASP A 72 -7.90 -17.93 5.58
C ASP A 72 -7.94 -16.60 6.33
N ILE A 73 -7.72 -15.51 5.58
CA ILE A 73 -7.89 -14.16 6.09
C ILE A 73 -8.80 -13.40 5.13
N ASP A 74 -9.62 -12.51 5.69
CA ASP A 74 -10.43 -11.64 4.86
C ASP A 74 -9.55 -10.56 4.22
N PHE A 75 -9.93 -10.13 3.02
CA PHE A 75 -9.23 -9.05 2.31
C PHE A 75 -9.15 -7.77 3.16
N SER A 76 -10.19 -7.50 3.97
CA SER A 76 -10.20 -6.36 4.90
C SER A 76 -9.10 -6.48 5.96
N GLU A 77 -8.81 -7.68 6.46
CA GLU A 77 -7.74 -7.90 7.42
C GLU A 77 -6.37 -7.74 6.76
N ALA A 78 -6.22 -8.25 5.53
CA ALA A 78 -5.01 -8.04 4.72
C ALA A 78 -4.74 -6.54 4.46
N LEU A 79 -5.80 -5.77 4.20
CA LEU A 79 -5.69 -4.32 4.02
C LEU A 79 -5.28 -3.61 5.32
N VAL A 80 -5.78 -4.07 6.48
CA VAL A 80 -5.33 -3.55 7.78
C VAL A 80 -3.85 -3.83 8.00
N LEU A 81 -3.37 -5.04 7.67
CA LEU A 81 -1.95 -5.37 7.75
C LEU A 81 -1.09 -4.48 6.85
N TYR A 82 -1.57 -4.14 5.65
CA TYR A 82 -0.90 -3.18 4.76
C TYR A 82 -0.78 -1.80 5.42
N VAL A 83 -1.89 -1.28 5.96
CA VAL A 83 -1.93 0.05 6.58
C VAL A 83 -1.03 0.14 7.81
N GLN A 84 -0.86 -0.97 8.54
CA GLN A 84 0.04 -1.05 9.70
C GLN A 84 1.53 -0.88 9.35
N HIS A 85 1.92 -0.95 8.08
CA HIS A 85 3.29 -0.63 7.68
C HIS A 85 3.64 0.85 7.75
N TYR A 86 2.63 1.72 7.84
CA TYR A 86 2.81 3.17 7.80
C TYR A 86 2.49 3.80 9.17
N PRO A 87 3.16 4.90 9.54
CA PRO A 87 2.81 5.65 10.73
C PRO A 87 1.37 6.15 10.62
N GLN A 88 0.55 5.89 11.64
CA GLN A 88 -0.77 6.50 11.73
C GLN A 88 -0.58 8.00 12.04
N LEU A 89 -0.96 8.84 11.09
CA LEU A 89 -0.93 10.31 11.17
C LEU A 89 -2.03 10.87 12.06
#